data_AF-A0A4Y4DR98-F1
#
_entry.id   AF-A0A4Y4DR98-F1
#
_cell.length_a   1.000
_cell.length_b   1.000
_cell.length_c   1.000
_cell.angle_alpha   90.00
_cell.angle_beta   90.00
_cell.angle_gamma   90.00
#
_symmetry.space_group_name_H-M   'P 1'
#
loop_
_entity.id
_entity.type
_entity.pdbx_description
1 polymer ?
#
loop_
_entity_poly.entity_id
_entity_poly.type
_entity_poly.pdbx_seq_one_letter_code
_entity_poly.pdbx_strand_id
1 'polypeptide(L)'
;MNWIEKWFDETNWPRDARLDVFRDAVWELSFNGELRGWVTTSIGMMRSFPIFWEKQEQMWFQVHWDDGTQEQLEEDYGPGWYTVEEFLSGSFVADDPQNGKETTFAARPISGEERDELWSRLGMV
;
A
#
# COMPACT_ATOMS: atom_id res chain seq x y z
N MET A 1 39.68 -4.02 -0.49
CA MET A 1 38.62 -3.44 -1.33
C MET A 1 37.29 -3.84 -0.72
N ASN A 2 36.42 -2.87 -0.48
CA ASN A 2 35.38 -2.84 0.54
C ASN A 2 34.22 -3.81 0.36
N TRP A 3 34.26 -4.94 1.05
CA TRP A 3 33.09 -5.76 1.34
C TRP A 3 31.92 -4.94 1.91
N ILE A 4 32.16 -4.05 2.88
CA ILE A 4 31.16 -3.20 3.53
C ILE A 4 30.44 -2.26 2.54
N GLU A 5 31.13 -1.72 1.54
CA GLU A 5 30.48 -0.85 0.53
C GLU A 5 29.48 -1.62 -0.33
N LYS A 6 29.72 -2.91 -0.62
CA LYS A 6 28.76 -3.76 -1.32
C LYS A 6 27.51 -4.05 -0.49
N TRP A 7 27.61 -4.02 0.85
CA TRP A 7 26.46 -4.20 1.74
C TRP A 7 25.52 -2.99 1.73
N PHE A 8 26.08 -1.78 1.62
CA PHE A 8 25.35 -0.52 1.48
C PHE A 8 25.16 -0.08 0.02
N ASP A 9 25.49 -0.95 -0.93
CA ASP A 9 25.28 -0.67 -2.34
C ASP A 9 23.77 -0.63 -2.62
N GLU A 10 23.22 0.58 -2.69
CA GLU A 10 21.83 0.89 -3.04
C GLU A 10 21.59 0.78 -4.56
N THR A 11 22.60 0.41 -5.35
CA THR A 11 22.44 0.21 -6.78
C THR A 11 21.78 -1.15 -7.05
N ASN A 12 20.91 -1.23 -8.07
CA ASN A 12 20.18 -2.43 -8.51
C ASN A 12 19.18 -3.03 -7.49
N TRP A 13 18.24 -2.23 -6.98
CA TRP A 13 17.04 -2.78 -6.33
C TRP A 13 16.11 -3.43 -7.35
N PRO A 14 15.51 -4.59 -7.07
CA PRO A 14 14.51 -5.17 -7.95
C PRO A 14 13.30 -4.24 -8.03
N ARG A 15 12.71 -4.18 -9.22
CA ARG A 15 11.47 -3.48 -9.47
C ARG A 15 10.47 -4.50 -9.99
N ASP A 16 9.43 -4.77 -9.21
CA ASP A 16 8.31 -5.57 -9.65
C ASP A 16 7.31 -4.67 -10.37
N ALA A 17 7.13 -4.90 -11.68
CA ALA A 17 6.22 -4.11 -12.50
C ALA A 17 4.75 -4.21 -12.02
N ARG A 18 4.38 -5.28 -11.30
CA ARG A 18 3.04 -5.43 -10.73
C ARG A 18 2.78 -4.39 -9.64
N LEU A 19 3.82 -3.89 -9.00
CA LEU A 19 3.73 -2.93 -7.90
C LEU A 19 3.65 -1.48 -8.37
N ASP A 20 3.83 -1.20 -9.66
CA ASP A 20 3.85 0.17 -10.19
C ASP A 20 2.53 0.92 -9.94
N VAL A 21 1.40 0.23 -9.86
CA VAL A 21 0.08 0.82 -9.57
C VAL A 21 -0.09 1.26 -8.11
N PHE A 22 0.82 0.85 -7.21
CA PHE A 22 0.79 1.15 -5.78
C PHE A 22 1.84 2.20 -5.37
N ARG A 23 2.59 2.75 -6.32
CA ARG A 23 3.60 3.78 -6.04
C ARG A 23 2.92 5.13 -5.87
N ASP A 24 2.86 5.60 -4.63
CA ASP A 24 2.23 6.87 -4.24
C ASP A 24 0.79 6.97 -4.75
N ALA A 25 0.05 5.87 -4.59
CA ALA A 25 -1.30 5.74 -5.11
C ALA A 25 -2.35 5.92 -4.02
N VAL A 26 -3.53 6.37 -4.44
CA VAL A 26 -4.72 6.51 -3.60
C VAL A 26 -5.82 5.63 -4.18
N TRP A 27 -6.48 4.86 -3.32
CA TRP A 27 -7.58 3.98 -3.66
C TRP A 27 -8.85 4.47 -2.97
N GLU A 28 -9.93 4.61 -3.71
CA GLU A 28 -11.27 4.81 -3.14
C GLU A 28 -11.78 3.49 -2.57
N LEU A 29 -12.28 3.50 -1.34
CA LEU A 29 -13.05 2.40 -0.76
C LEU A 29 -14.54 2.76 -0.79
N SER A 30 -15.34 1.86 -1.36
CA SER A 30 -16.79 2.01 -1.38
C SER A 30 -17.51 0.75 -0.90
N PHE A 31 -18.63 0.93 -0.23
CA PHE A 31 -19.52 -0.15 0.20
C PHE A 31 -20.94 0.15 -0.28
N ASN A 32 -21.56 -0.79 -0.99
CA ASN A 32 -22.85 -0.60 -1.65
C ASN A 32 -22.92 0.66 -2.56
N GLY A 33 -21.79 1.07 -3.14
CA GLY A 33 -21.70 2.24 -4.02
C GLY A 33 -21.55 3.58 -3.29
N GLU A 34 -21.50 3.57 -1.95
CA GLU A 34 -21.21 4.74 -1.14
C GLU A 34 -19.73 4.77 -0.77
N LEU A 35 -19.10 5.94 -0.87
CA LEU A 35 -17.75 6.18 -0.38
C LEU A 35 -17.68 5.88 1.12
N ARG A 36 -16.63 5.19 1.55
CA ARG A 36 -16.34 4.86 2.95
C ARG A 36 -14.99 5.37 3.42
N GLY A 37 -14.08 5.62 2.49
CA GLY A 37 -12.76 6.12 2.81
C GLY A 37 -11.81 5.96 1.64
N TRP A 38 -10.53 6.06 1.96
CA TRP A 38 -9.43 5.94 1.02
C TRP A 38 -8.32 5.07 1.60
N VAL A 39 -7.54 4.43 0.74
CA VAL A 39 -6.27 3.80 1.12
C VAL A 39 -5.15 4.46 0.36
N THR A 40 -4.13 4.93 1.09
CA THR A 40 -2.87 5.38 0.48
C THR A 40 -1.89 4.23 0.45
N THR A 41 -1.19 4.05 -0.66
CA THR A 41 -0.18 3.01 -0.83
C THR A 41 1.13 3.63 -1.31
N SER A 42 2.27 3.13 -0.82
CA SER A 42 3.59 3.47 -1.34
C SER A 42 4.49 2.24 -1.37
N ILE A 43 5.47 2.21 -2.28
CA ILE A 43 6.40 1.09 -2.40
C ILE A 43 7.75 1.48 -1.82
N GLY A 44 8.13 0.80 -0.75
CA GLY A 44 9.43 0.89 -0.12
C GLY A 44 10.36 -0.24 -0.53
N MET A 45 11.62 -0.12 -0.14
CA MET A 45 12.63 -1.17 -0.30
C MET A 45 12.84 -1.88 1.03
N MET A 46 12.91 -3.21 1.00
CA MET A 46 13.15 -4.05 2.18
C MET A 46 14.22 -5.11 1.92
N ARG A 47 14.76 -5.66 3.01
CA ARG A 47 15.56 -6.88 3.00
C ARG A 47 14.85 -7.96 3.80
N SER A 48 14.50 -9.08 3.18
CA SER A 48 13.77 -10.17 3.83
C SER A 48 14.68 -11.11 4.67
N PHE A 49 14.10 -11.74 5.70
CA PHE A 49 14.70 -12.78 6.55
C PHE A 49 14.27 -14.18 6.01
N PRO A 50 15.01 -15.31 6.15
CA PRO A 50 16.09 -15.68 7.09
C PRO A 50 17.52 -15.32 6.69
N ILE A 51 17.70 -14.77 5.50
CA ILE A 51 19.00 -14.45 4.92
C ILE A 51 18.82 -13.02 4.38
N PHE A 52 19.09 -11.99 5.20
CA PHE A 52 19.03 -10.51 4.98
C PHE A 52 19.70 -9.95 3.69
N TRP A 53 19.52 -10.64 2.58
CA TRP A 53 20.33 -10.58 1.37
C TRP A 53 19.46 -10.46 0.13
N GLU A 54 18.21 -10.90 0.18
CA GLU A 54 17.24 -10.64 -0.88
C GLU A 54 16.69 -9.23 -0.68
N LYS A 55 17.22 -8.32 -1.50
CA LYS A 55 16.60 -7.04 -1.79
C LYS A 55 15.23 -7.34 -2.39
N GLN A 56 14.18 -6.74 -1.86
CA GLN A 56 12.83 -6.82 -2.44
C GLN A 56 12.08 -5.51 -2.22
N GLU A 57 10.97 -5.36 -2.92
CA GLU A 57 10.02 -4.29 -2.64
C GLU A 57 9.06 -4.73 -1.53
N GLN A 58 8.56 -3.75 -0.77
CA GLN A 58 7.42 -3.91 0.14
C GLN A 58 6.40 -2.83 -0.17
N MET A 59 5.12 -3.16 -0.08
CA MET A 59 4.06 -2.17 -0.09
C MET A 59 3.80 -1.73 1.35
N TRP A 60 3.73 -0.42 1.53
CA TRP A 60 3.11 0.17 2.71
C TRP A 60 1.72 0.65 2.33
N PHE A 61 0.77 0.50 3.24
CA PHE A 61 -0.58 1.02 3.05
C PHE A 61 -1.17 1.57 4.34
N GLN A 62 -2.05 2.55 4.22
CA GLN A 62 -2.76 3.16 5.34
C GLN A 62 -4.19 3.48 4.94
N VAL A 63 -5.15 3.07 5.79
CA VAL A 63 -6.58 3.32 5.59
C VAL A 63 -6.98 4.63 6.25
N HIS A 64 -7.76 5.43 5.52
CA HIS A 64 -8.29 6.74 5.93
C HIS A 64 -9.81 6.71 5.76
N TRP A 65 -10.53 6.69 6.87
CA TRP A 65 -11.99 6.62 6.87
C TRP A 65 -12.63 7.99 6.62
N ASP A 66 -13.86 7.99 6.09
CA ASP A 66 -14.60 9.20 5.75
C ASP A 66 -15.00 10.05 6.97
N ASP A 67 -15.03 9.43 8.15
CA ASP A 67 -15.21 10.09 9.45
C ASP A 67 -13.94 10.83 9.96
N GLY A 68 -12.84 10.73 9.22
CA GLY A 68 -11.55 11.37 9.51
C GLY A 68 -10.64 10.53 10.42
N THR A 69 -11.04 9.32 10.80
CA THR A 69 -10.14 8.38 11.48
C THR A 69 -9.17 7.74 10.49
N GLN A 70 -7.99 7.35 10.97
CA GLN A 70 -6.99 6.66 10.17
C GLN A 70 -6.48 5.44 10.93
N GLU A 71 -6.18 4.38 10.20
CA GLU A 71 -5.60 3.18 10.76
C GLU A 71 -4.07 3.29 10.88
N GLN A 72 -3.48 2.26 11.47
CA GLN A 72 -2.02 2.17 11.55
C GLN A 72 -1.44 1.96 10.15
N LEU A 73 -0.18 2.35 9.99
CA LEU A 73 0.56 2.04 8.79
C LEU A 73 0.91 0.55 8.78
N GLU A 74 0.50 -0.14 7.73
CA GLU A 74 0.71 -1.58 7.57
C GLU A 74 1.58 -1.89 6.35
N GLU A 75 2.18 -3.08 6.36
CA GLU A 75 3.06 -3.55 5.30
C GLU A 75 2.55 -4.84 4.68
N ASP A 76 2.72 -4.96 3.36
CA ASP A 76 2.53 -6.19 2.61
C ASP A 76 3.81 -6.46 1.80
N TYR A 77 4.22 -7.72 1.76
CA TYR A 77 5.45 -8.12 1.09
C TYR A 77 5.35 -9.55 0.54
N GLY A 78 6.16 -9.81 -0.47
CA GLY A 78 6.21 -11.12 -1.11
C GLY A 78 6.74 -12.24 -0.20
N PRO A 79 6.47 -13.51 -0.55
CA PRO A 79 5.79 -13.96 -1.77
C PRO A 79 4.24 -13.93 -1.69
N GLY A 80 3.67 -13.63 -0.51
CA GLY A 80 2.24 -13.71 -0.24
C GLY A 80 1.41 -12.63 -0.91
N TRP A 81 1.85 -11.36 -0.84
CA TRP A 81 1.21 -10.22 -1.52
C TRP A 81 -0.31 -10.16 -1.32
N TYR A 82 -0.78 -10.40 -0.09
CA TYR A 82 -2.22 -10.58 0.17
C TYR A 82 -3.01 -9.29 -0.12
N THR A 83 -2.55 -8.16 0.40
CA THR A 83 -3.20 -6.87 0.21
C THR A 83 -3.07 -6.39 -1.24
N VAL A 84 -1.92 -6.64 -1.87
CA VAL A 84 -1.73 -6.38 -3.31
C VAL A 84 -2.75 -7.16 -4.14
N GLU A 85 -2.95 -8.45 -3.86
CA GLU A 85 -3.92 -9.29 -4.58
C GLU A 85 -5.37 -8.82 -4.37
N GLU A 86 -5.73 -8.37 -3.16
CA GLU A 86 -7.02 -7.76 -2.89
C GLU A 86 -7.28 -6.55 -3.79
N PHE A 87 -6.37 -5.56 -3.78
CA PHE A 87 -6.52 -4.35 -4.60
C PHE A 87 -6.58 -4.66 -6.10
N LEU A 88 -5.75 -5.59 -6.59
CA LEU A 88 -5.77 -6.01 -8.00
C LEU A 88 -7.07 -6.72 -8.38
N SER A 89 -7.73 -7.38 -7.43
CA SER A 89 -9.07 -7.96 -7.63
C SER A 89 -10.21 -6.92 -7.55
N GLY A 90 -9.89 -5.68 -7.15
CA GLY A 90 -10.84 -4.59 -7.00
C GLY A 90 -11.55 -4.59 -5.65
N SER A 91 -10.96 -5.19 -4.63
CA SER A 91 -11.51 -5.22 -3.28
C SER A 91 -10.46 -4.89 -2.22
N PHE A 92 -10.92 -4.62 -1.00
CA PHE A 92 -10.07 -4.49 0.18
C PHE A 92 -10.88 -4.92 1.41
N VAL A 93 -10.29 -5.74 2.27
CA VAL A 93 -10.96 -6.22 3.49
C VAL A 93 -10.45 -5.43 4.70
N ALA A 94 -11.37 -4.84 5.45
CA ALA A 94 -11.07 -4.12 6.69
C ALA A 94 -12.27 -4.11 7.63
N ASP A 95 -12.04 -3.75 8.90
CA ASP A 95 -13.13 -3.55 9.86
C ASP A 95 -13.88 -2.25 9.56
N ASP A 96 -15.19 -2.33 9.29
CA ASP A 96 -16.01 -1.15 9.01
C ASP A 96 -16.14 -0.28 10.28
N PRO A 97 -15.69 0.99 10.28
CA PRO A 97 -15.73 1.85 11.47
C PRO A 97 -17.16 2.10 11.98
N GLN A 98 -18.19 1.95 11.13
CA GLN A 98 -19.58 2.20 11.52
C GLN A 98 -20.19 1.07 12.33
N ASN A 99 -19.72 -0.17 12.17
CA ASN A 99 -20.32 -1.34 12.81
C ASN A 99 -19.32 -2.30 13.47
N GLY A 100 -18.02 -2.07 13.28
CA GLY A 100 -16.92 -2.84 13.86
C GLY A 100 -16.81 -4.26 13.33
N LYS A 101 -17.27 -4.52 12.10
CA LYS A 101 -17.19 -5.85 11.48
C LYS A 101 -16.32 -5.80 10.23
N GLU A 102 -15.53 -6.86 10.09
CA GLU A 102 -14.82 -7.16 8.85
C GLU A 102 -15.78 -7.13 7.65
N THR A 103 -15.45 -6.28 6.69
CA THR A 103 -16.25 -5.96 5.53
C THR A 103 -15.36 -5.90 4.30
N THR A 104 -15.85 -6.42 3.17
CA THR A 104 -15.19 -6.28 1.88
C THR A 104 -15.69 -5.01 1.19
N PHE A 105 -14.78 -4.06 0.99
CA PHE A 105 -15.02 -2.84 0.24
C PHE A 105 -14.64 -3.03 -1.23
N ALA A 106 -15.35 -2.37 -2.14
CA ALA A 106 -14.89 -2.22 -3.51
C ALA A 106 -13.77 -1.17 -3.53
N ALA A 107 -12.61 -1.56 -4.03
CA ALA A 107 -11.42 -0.73 -4.11
C ALA A 107 -11.17 -0.28 -5.54
N ARG A 108 -10.96 1.02 -5.77
CA ARG A 108 -10.68 1.57 -7.10
C ARG A 108 -9.55 2.58 -7.07
N PRO A 109 -8.58 2.51 -7.98
CA PRO A 109 -7.50 3.48 -8.02
C PRO A 109 -8.05 4.84 -8.48
N ILE A 110 -7.72 5.89 -7.74
CA ILE A 110 -7.98 7.27 -8.13
C ILE A 110 -6.79 7.76 -8.97
N SER A 111 -7.05 8.58 -9.99
CA SER A 111 -6.01 9.09 -10.89
C SER A 111 -6.20 10.57 -11.20
N GLY A 112 -5.14 11.21 -11.72
CA GLY A 112 -5.18 12.62 -12.10
C GLY A 112 -5.17 13.58 -10.90
N GLU A 113 -5.75 14.75 -11.09
CA GLU A 113 -5.75 15.86 -10.11
C GLU A 113 -6.36 15.46 -8.77
N GLU A 114 -7.46 14.71 -8.78
CA GLU A 114 -8.10 14.20 -7.55
C GLU A 114 -7.15 13.32 -6.72
N ARG A 115 -6.37 12.47 -7.39
CA ARG A 115 -5.35 11.65 -6.72
C ARG A 115 -4.32 12.54 -6.06
N ASP A 116 -3.81 13.54 -6.77
CA ASP A 116 -2.75 14.43 -6.29
C ASP A 116 -3.22 15.27 -5.09
N GLU A 117 -4.45 15.76 -5.10
CA GLU A 117 -5.07 16.47 -3.97
C GLU A 117 -5.24 15.56 -2.75
N LEU A 118 -5.76 14.36 -2.95
CA LEU A 118 -5.92 13.37 -1.88
C LEU A 118 -4.58 12.94 -1.31
N TRP A 119 -3.57 12.73 -2.16
CA TRP A 119 -2.22 12.40 -1.73
C TRP A 119 -1.59 13.54 -0.92
N SER A 120 -1.77 14.80 -1.31
CA SER A 120 -1.29 15.93 -0.50
C SER A 120 -1.94 16.02 0.88
N ARG A 121 -3.14 15.45 1.04
CA ARG A 121 -3.91 15.50 2.30
C ARG A 121 -3.69 14.27 3.18
N LEU A 122 -3.61 13.09 2.57
CA LEU A 122 -3.64 11.78 3.23
C LEU A 122 -2.32 11.01 3.09
N GLY A 123 -1.44 11.45 2.20
CA GLY A 123 -0.21 10.75 1.85
C GLY A 123 0.64 10.42 3.07
N MET A 124 1.39 9.34 2.94
CA MET A 124 2.23 8.85 4.01
C MET A 124 3.44 9.76 4.24
N VAL A 125 3.83 9.95 5.51
CA VAL A 125 4.98 10.77 5.94
C VAL A 125 6.27 9.97 5.94
#